data_AF-A0A1X0QH80-F1
#
_entry.id   AF-A0A1X0QH80-F1
#
_cell.length_a   1.000
_cell.length_b   1.000
_cell.length_c   1.000
_cell.angle_alpha   90.00
_cell.angle_beta   90.00
_cell.angle_gamma   90.00
#
_symmetry.space_group_name_H-M   'P 1'
#
loop_
_entity.id
_entity.type
_entity.pdbx_description
1 polymer ?
#
loop_
_entity_poly.entity_id
_entity_poly.type
_entity_poly.pdbx_seq_one_letter_code
_entity_poly.pdbx_strand_id
1 'polypeptide(L)'
;MTVVVYKQLLANNLRQSACEIGLEEFILIQDNDPKHTLRFVYNWLDDKDIQVLNWLPKNPDLNPIEAVLALVKYKLVQIGKFKKDKYLTL
;
A
#
# COMPACT_ATOMS: atom_id res chain seq x y z
N MET A 1 4.97 9.48 -7.69
CA MET A 1 5.65 8.19 -7.95
C MET A 1 5.27 7.71 -9.34
N THR A 2 6.21 7.22 -10.15
CA THR A 2 5.91 6.66 -11.49
C THR A 2 5.63 5.16 -11.41
N VAL A 3 5.04 4.58 -12.46
CA VAL A 3 4.80 3.13 -12.57
C VAL A 3 6.07 2.30 -12.44
N VAL A 4 7.19 2.80 -12.99
CA VAL A 4 8.51 2.14 -12.93
C VAL A 4 9.03 2.11 -11.49
N VAL A 5 8.94 3.25 -10.79
CA VAL A 5 9.36 3.36 -9.39
C VAL A 5 8.50 2.48 -8.50
N TYR A 6 7.19 2.38 -8.77
CA TYR A 6 6.29 1.50 -8.02
C TYR A 6 6.69 0.02 -8.15
N LYS A 7 6.90 -0.46 -9.38
CA LYS A 7 7.41 -1.82 -9.62
C LYS A 7 8.72 -2.07 -8.89
N GLN A 8 9.67 -1.13 -8.94
CA GLN A 8 10.95 -1.26 -8.24
C GLN A 8 10.77 -1.33 -6.72
N LEU A 9 9.86 -0.53 -6.16
CA LEU A 9 9.53 -0.58 -4.74
C LEU A 9 9.02 -1.96 -4.32
N LEU A 10 8.08 -2.54 -5.09
CA LEU A 10 7.58 -3.88 -4.82
C LEU A 10 8.67 -4.95 -4.97
N ALA A 11 9.46 -4.87 -6.04
CA ALA A 11 10.54 -5.82 -6.30
C ALA A 11 11.59 -5.86 -5.18
N ASN A 12 11.89 -4.70 -4.58
CA ASN A 12 12.92 -4.58 -3.56
C ASN A 12 12.43 -4.96 -2.17
N ASN A 13 11.14 -4.74 -1.86
CA ASN A 13 10.67 -4.79 -0.47
C ASN A 13 9.62 -5.87 -0.20
N LEU A 14 8.75 -6.21 -1.16
CA LEU A 14 7.52 -6.96 -0.84
C LEU A 14 7.77 -8.32 -0.17
N ARG A 15 8.64 -9.15 -0.77
CA ARG A 15 8.97 -10.47 -0.20
C ARG A 15 9.80 -10.38 1.07
N GLN A 16 10.71 -9.41 1.13
CA GLN A 16 11.53 -9.20 2.32
C GLN A 16 10.65 -8.81 3.50
N SER A 17 9.72 -7.87 3.30
CA SER A 17 8.74 -7.47 4.31
C SER A 17 7.85 -8.63 4.73
N ALA A 18 7.36 -9.46 3.79
CA ALA A 18 6.57 -10.65 4.11
C ALA A 18 7.35 -11.64 5.00
N CYS A 19 8.62 -11.89 4.67
CA CYS A 19 9.51 -12.73 5.45
C CYS A 19 9.74 -12.17 6.88
N GLU A 20 10.01 -10.88 6.99
CA GLU A 20 10.26 -10.21 8.28
C GLU A 20 9.07 -10.25 9.24
N ILE A 21 7.85 -10.29 8.72
CA ILE A 21 6.63 -10.39 9.52
C ILE A 21 6.11 -11.85 9.63
N GLY A 22 6.85 -12.82 9.11
CA GLY A 22 6.52 -14.25 9.21
C GLY A 22 5.36 -14.70 8.33
N LEU A 23 5.12 -14.04 7.20
CA LEU A 23 4.14 -14.48 6.19
C LEU A 23 4.82 -15.40 5.16
N GLU A 24 4.45 -16.67 5.18
CA GLU A 24 4.88 -17.66 4.17
C GLU A 24 4.03 -17.55 2.88
N GLU A 25 2.72 -17.32 3.04
CA GLU A 25 1.77 -17.08 1.96
C GLU A 25 1.01 -15.78 2.19
N PHE A 26 0.78 -15.00 1.13
CA PHE A 26 0.07 -13.73 1.22
C PHE A 26 -0.66 -13.37 -0.07
N ILE A 27 -1.69 -12.54 0.08
CA ILE A 27 -2.35 -11.84 -1.03
C ILE A 27 -2.00 -10.36 -0.91
N LEU A 28 -1.47 -9.76 -1.98
CA LEU A 28 -1.17 -8.33 -2.03
C LEU A 28 -2.45 -7.52 -2.12
N ILE A 29 -2.65 -6.60 -1.17
CA ILE A 29 -3.70 -5.59 -1.22
C ILE A 29 -3.08 -4.28 -1.72
N GLN A 30 -3.63 -3.72 -2.80
CA GLN A 30 -3.25 -2.41 -3.34
C GLN A 30 -4.50 -1.62 -3.72
N ASP A 31 -4.42 -0.30 -3.73
CA ASP A 31 -5.50 0.55 -4.24
C ASP A 31 -5.58 0.48 -5.78
N ASN A 32 -6.69 0.94 -6.34
CA ASN A 32 -6.89 1.01 -7.79
C ASN A 32 -6.31 2.29 -8.42
N ASP A 33 -5.24 2.87 -7.85
CA ASP A 33 -4.53 3.98 -8.48
C ASP A 33 -4.08 3.55 -9.89
N PRO A 34 -4.28 4.40 -10.92
CA PRO A 34 -3.88 4.09 -12.29
C PRO A 34 -2.46 3.54 -12.40
N LYS A 35 -1.53 4.02 -11.58
CA LYS A 35 -0.13 3.57 -11.62
C LYS A 35 0.07 2.12 -11.14
N HIS A 36 -0.83 1.61 -10.28
CA HIS A 36 -0.78 0.23 -9.76
C HIS A 36 -1.58 -0.75 -10.62
N THR A 37 -2.56 -0.25 -11.37
CA THR A 37 -3.46 -1.04 -12.24
C THR A 37 -3.01 -1.09 -13.70
N LEU A 38 -1.93 -0.37 -14.06
CA LEU A 38 -1.32 -0.49 -15.38
C LEU A 38 -0.89 -1.93 -15.65
N ARG A 39 -1.21 -2.41 -16.86
CA ARG A 39 -0.88 -3.76 -17.34
C ARG A 39 0.60 -4.13 -17.13
N PHE A 40 1.50 -3.15 -17.20
CA PHE A 40 2.92 -3.34 -16.93
C PHE A 40 3.23 -3.87 -15.53
N VAL A 41 2.54 -3.36 -14.50
CA VAL A 41 2.71 -3.82 -13.11
C VAL A 41 1.98 -5.13 -12.90
N TYR A 42 0.75 -5.24 -13.42
CA TYR A 42 -0.06 -6.45 -13.33
C TYR A 42 0.68 -7.67 -13.90
N ASN A 43 1.20 -7.58 -15.13
CA ASN A 43 1.95 -8.68 -15.75
C ASN A 43 3.20 -9.04 -14.93
N TRP A 44 3.89 -8.05 -14.35
CA TRP A 44 5.05 -8.34 -13.52
C TRP A 44 4.69 -9.04 -12.20
N LEU A 45 3.53 -8.73 -11.61
CA LEU A 45 3.04 -9.42 -10.41
C LEU A 45 2.65 -10.86 -10.73
N ASP A 46 1.99 -11.08 -11.87
CA ASP A 46 1.62 -12.40 -12.40
C ASP A 46 2.88 -13.26 -12.67
N ASP A 47 3.88 -12.70 -13.36
CA ASP A 47 5.19 -13.36 -13.60
C ASP A 47 5.93 -13.72 -12.30
N LYS A 48 5.59 -13.07 -11.20
CA LYS A 48 6.18 -13.31 -9.87
C LYS A 48 5.34 -14.20 -8.99
N ASP A 49 4.21 -14.72 -9.48
CA ASP A 49 3.26 -15.52 -8.72
C ASP A 49 2.78 -14.77 -7.45
N ILE A 50 2.55 -13.47 -7.60
CA ILE A 50 2.03 -12.61 -6.53
C ILE A 50 0.55 -12.40 -6.79
N GLN A 51 -0.29 -13.02 -5.96
CA GLN A 51 -1.73 -12.81 -6.01
C GLN A 51 -2.08 -11.40 -5.54
N VAL A 52 -2.91 -10.71 -6.31
CA VAL A 52 -3.44 -9.40 -5.96
C VAL A 52 -4.92 -9.53 -5.65
N LEU A 53 -5.36 -8.95 -4.52
CA LEU A 53 -6.77 -8.93 -4.16
C LEU A 53 -7.54 -8.09 -5.18
N ASN A 54 -8.54 -8.69 -5.83
CA ASN A 54 -9.43 -7.97 -6.75
C ASN A 54 -10.38 -7.07 -5.95
N TRP A 55 -9.98 -5.81 -5.74
CA TRP A 55 -10.71 -4.85 -4.92
C TRP A 55 -11.62 -3.91 -5.73
N LEU A 56 -12.79 -3.55 -5.20
CA LEU A 56 -13.72 -2.63 -5.86
C LEU A 56 -13.17 -1.19 -5.90
N PRO A 57 -13.22 -0.46 -7.02
CA PRO A 57 -12.47 0.79 -7.22
C PRO A 57 -12.87 2.02 -6.39
N LYS A 58 -13.77 1.91 -5.41
CA LYS A 58 -14.41 3.09 -4.78
C LYS A 58 -14.59 3.01 -3.27
N ASN A 59 -13.92 2.10 -2.58
CA ASN A 59 -14.03 1.97 -1.12
C ASN A 59 -12.70 2.25 -0.42
N PRO A 60 -12.28 3.53 -0.27
CA PRO A 60 -11.09 3.88 0.48
C PRO A 60 -11.18 3.45 1.94
N ASP A 61 -12.39 3.47 2.52
CA ASP A 61 -12.67 3.04 3.90
C ASP A 61 -12.36 1.56 4.16
N LEU A 62 -12.30 0.77 3.09
CA LEU A 62 -12.01 -0.66 3.19
C LEU A 62 -10.55 -0.99 2.90
N ASN A 63 -9.69 0.02 2.68
CA ASN A 63 -8.25 -0.19 2.61
C ASN A 63 -7.66 -0.25 4.03
N PRO A 64 -7.20 -1.42 4.52
CA PRO A 64 -6.71 -1.55 5.89
C PRO A 64 -5.53 -0.63 6.21
N ILE A 65 -4.78 -0.16 5.19
CA ILE A 65 -3.66 0.76 5.39
C ILE A 65 -4.10 2.12 5.93
N GLU A 66 -5.33 2.58 5.64
CA GLU A 66 -5.82 3.88 6.10
C GLU A 66 -5.94 3.91 7.63
N ALA A 67 -6.37 2.80 8.24
CA ALA A 67 -6.40 2.66 9.69
C ALA A 67 -4.99 2.71 10.30
N VAL A 68 -4.01 2.03 9.69
CA VAL A 68 -2.61 2.05 10.12
C VAL A 68 -2.02 3.47 9.97
N LEU A 69 -2.28 4.14 8.85
CA LEU A 69 -1.84 5.51 8.60
C LEU A 69 -2.48 6.50 9.58
N ALA A 70 -3.74 6.31 9.95
CA ALA A 70 -4.40 7.12 10.98
C ALA A 70 -3.70 6.98 12.34
N LEU A 71 -3.33 5.76 12.73
CA LEU A 71 -2.57 5.50 13.95
C LEU A 71 -1.16 6.12 13.90
N VAL A 72 -0.47 6.00 12.77
CA VAL A 72 0.85 6.63 12.55
C VAL A 72 0.74 8.15 12.67
N LYS A 73 -0.22 8.78 11.98
CA LYS A 73 -0.49 10.22 12.09
C LYS A 73 -0.76 10.63 13.54
N TYR A 74 -1.60 9.88 14.25
CA TYR A 74 -1.90 10.12 15.66
C TYR A 74 -0.62 10.12 16.52
N LYS A 75 0.24 9.10 16.37
CA LYS A 75 1.51 9.02 17.10
C LYS A 75 2.46 10.17 16.74
N LEU A 76 2.54 10.54 15.46
CA LEU A 76 3.39 11.66 15.01
C LEU A 76 2.93 13.00 15.61
N VAL A 77 1.63 13.21 15.80
CA VAL A 77 1.09 14.38 16.51
C VAL A 77 1.56 14.40 17.96
N GLN A 78 1.51 13.27 18.67
CA GLN A 78 1.93 13.19 20.08
C GLN A 78 3.41 13.57 20.27
N ILE A 79 4.27 13.20 19.32
CA ILE A 79 5.71 13.52 19.37
C ILE A 79 6.07 14.87 18.71
N GLY A 80 5.07 15.68 18.33
CA GLY A 80 5.27 17.00 17.73
C GLY A 80 5.89 16.98 16.32
N LYS A 81 5.87 15.83 15.64
CA LYS A 81 6.43 15.65 14.28
C LYS A 81 5.36 15.71 13.19
N PHE A 82 4.11 15.93 13.55
CA PHE A 82 3.01 16.16 12.60
C PHE A 82 2.17 17.34 13.07
N LYS A 83 2.06 18.38 12.23
CA LYS A 83 1.17 19.51 12.46
C LYS A 83 -0.17 19.17 11.82
N LYS A 84 -1.24 19.25 12.60
CA LYS A 84 -2.60 19.02 12.09
C LYS A 84 -2.96 20.20 11.18
N ASP A 85 -3.01 19.98 9.87
CA ASP A 85 -3.56 21.00 8.96
C ASP A 85 -5.04 21.18 9.23
N LYS A 86 -5.51 22.43 9.12
CA LYS A 86 -6.84 22.93 9.51
C LYS A 86 -8.04 22.29 8.77
N TYR A 87 -7.80 21.32 7.89
CA TYR A 87 -8.79 20.75 6.95
C TYR A 87 -9.03 19.25 7.10
N LEU A 88 -8.59 18.63 8.20
CA LEU A 88 -8.87 17.22 8.49
C LEU A 88 -9.62 17.08 9.82
N THR A 89 -10.83 17.63 9.85
CA THR A 89 -11.96 17.02 10.56
C THR A 89 -12.73 16.19 9.53
N LEU A 90 -13.11 14.98 9.93
CA LEU A 90 -13.95 14.04 9.18
C LEU A 90 -15.14 14.71 8.49
#